data_AF-A0A927T594-F1
#
_entry.id   AF-A0A927T594-F1
#
_cell.length_a   1.000
_cell.length_b   1.000
_cell.length_c   1.000
_cell.angle_alpha   90.00
_cell.angle_beta   90.00
_cell.angle_gamma   90.00
#
_symmetry.space_group_name_H-M   'P 1'
#
loop_
_entity.id
_entity.type
_entity.pdbx_description
1 polymer ?
#
loop_
_entity_poly.entity_id
_entity_poly.type
_entity_poly.pdbx_seq_one_letter_code
_entity_poly.pdbx_strand_id
1 'polypeptide(L)'
;MQNITTFYLIYDHLLGKKESGEYFLFENGQWIMDTESIIRDHLAGYDPSEPADSPYAIGCTDIMDEIREISQDEAKELMEEKA
;
A
#
# COMPACT_ATOMS: atom_id res chain seq x y z
N MET A 1 -17.67 -5.05 -16.16
CA MET A 1 -16.96 -5.45 -14.93
C MET A 1 -16.89 -4.21 -14.06
N GLN A 2 -17.34 -4.28 -12.80
CA GLN A 2 -17.12 -3.16 -11.88
C GLN A 2 -15.61 -3.12 -11.59
N ASN A 3 -15.00 -1.93 -11.64
CA ASN A 3 -13.62 -1.76 -11.18
C ASN A 3 -13.67 -1.92 -9.66
N ILE A 4 -13.14 -3.02 -9.15
CA ILE A 4 -12.98 -3.21 -7.70
C ILE A 4 -11.78 -2.38 -7.30
N THR A 5 -12.03 -1.39 -6.44
CA THR A 5 -10.98 -0.56 -5.85
C THR A 5 -10.84 -0.93 -4.38
N THR A 6 -9.64 -1.29 -3.97
CA THR A 6 -9.30 -1.55 -2.56
C THR A 6 -8.38 -0.44 -2.09
N PHE A 7 -8.63 0.11 -0.90
CA PHE A 7 -7.80 1.15 -0.30
C PHE A 7 -6.93 0.57 0.81
N TYR A 8 -5.74 1.12 0.96
CA TYR A 8 -4.75 0.70 1.94
C TYR A 8 -4.22 1.92 2.70
N LEU A 9 -3.90 1.73 3.97
CA LEU A 9 -3.10 2.66 4.76
C LEU A 9 -1.81 1.97 5.15
N ILE A 10 -0.68 2.58 4.79
CA ILE A 10 0.67 2.08 5.04
C ILE A 10 1.35 3.00 6.07
N TYR A 11 2.04 2.44 7.06
CA TYR A 11 2.67 3.17 8.17
C TYR A 11 1.74 4.14 8.90
N ASP A 12 0.43 3.86 8.91
CA ASP A 12 -0.63 4.74 9.43
C ASP A 12 -0.74 6.14 8.79
N HIS A 13 -0.04 6.43 7.69
CA HIS A 13 -0.06 7.77 7.08
C HIS A 13 0.02 7.81 5.56
N LEU A 14 0.54 6.78 4.91
CA LEU A 14 0.67 6.72 3.46
C LEU A 14 -0.58 6.03 2.89
N LEU A 15 -1.36 6.78 2.11
CA LEU A 15 -2.60 6.30 1.54
C LEU A 15 -2.32 5.64 0.18
N GLY A 16 -2.77 4.41 0.02
CA GLY A 16 -2.63 3.63 -1.20
C GLY A 16 -3.96 3.11 -1.71
N LYS A 17 -4.01 2.70 -2.98
CA LYS A 17 -5.11 1.94 -3.55
C LYS A 17 -4.63 0.90 -4.55
N LYS A 18 -5.45 -0.11 -4.75
CA LYS A 18 -5.40 -1.02 -5.88
C LYS A 18 -6.61 -0.77 -6.76
N GLU A 19 -6.39 -0.47 -8.03
CA GLU A 19 -7.46 -0.24 -9.00
C GLU A 19 -7.10 -0.94 -10.31
N SER A 20 -8.00 -1.80 -10.80
CA SER A 20 -7.80 -2.55 -12.05
C SER A 20 -6.51 -3.39 -12.12
N GLY A 21 -6.01 -3.83 -10.96
CA GLY A 21 -4.79 -4.65 -10.85
C GLY A 21 -3.50 -3.86 -10.64
N GLU A 22 -3.55 -2.53 -10.79
CA GLU A 22 -2.42 -1.62 -10.59
C GLU A 22 -2.49 -0.98 -9.19
N TYR A 23 -1.31 -0.65 -8.65
CA TYR A 23 -1.16 -0.01 -7.34
C TYR A 23 -0.84 1.48 -7.51
N PHE A 24 -1.42 2.31 -6.64
CA PHE A 24 -1.24 3.75 -6.65
C PHE A 24 -1.08 4.28 -5.23
N LEU A 25 -0.28 5.33 -5.07
CA LEU A 25 -0.11 6.10 -3.83
C LEU A 25 -0.76 7.47 -3.99
N PHE A 26 -1.30 8.00 -2.89
CA PHE A 26 -1.87 9.33 -2.85
C PHE A 26 -0.83 10.34 -2.38
N GLU A 27 -0.43 11.24 -3.28
CA GLU A 27 0.58 12.27 -3.02
C GLU A 27 0.10 13.62 -3.57
N ASN A 28 0.20 14.68 -2.78
CA ASN A 28 -0.13 16.05 -3.17
C ASN A 28 -1.51 16.17 -3.85
N GLY A 29 -2.53 15.49 -3.31
CA GLY A 29 -3.89 15.52 -3.84
C GLY A 29 -4.12 14.66 -5.10
N GLN A 30 -3.14 13.85 -5.51
CA GLN A 30 -3.21 13.06 -6.74
C GLN A 30 -2.85 11.60 -6.52
N TRP A 31 -3.42 10.72 -7.35
CA TRP A 31 -3.02 9.31 -7.40
C TRP A 31 -1.87 9.12 -8.37
N ILE A 32 -0.74 8.64 -7.86
CA ILE A 32 0.48 8.37 -8.62
C ILE A 32 0.69 6.85 -8.62
N MET A 33 1.14 6.29 -9.74
CA MET A 33 1.43 4.86 -9.84
C MET A 33 2.56 4.46 -8.88
N ASP A 34 2.37 3.36 -8.13
CA ASP A 34 3.37 2.81 -7.23
C ASP A 34 4.45 2.08 -8.04
N THR A 35 5.46 2.82 -8.51
CA THR A 35 6.57 2.26 -9.29
C THR A 35 7.61 1.53 -8.44
N GLU A 36 7.63 1.79 -7.14
CA GLU A 36 8.59 1.19 -6.20
C GLU A 36 8.04 -0.08 -5.55
N SER A 37 6.82 -0.50 -5.91
CA SER A 37 6.15 -1.69 -5.36
C SER A 37 5.89 -1.62 -3.86
N ILE A 38 5.81 -0.41 -3.28
CA ILE A 38 5.63 -0.19 -1.83
C ILE A 38 4.43 -1.01 -1.31
N ILE A 39 3.26 -0.88 -1.94
CA ILE A 39 2.06 -1.59 -1.49
C ILE A 39 2.26 -3.10 -1.57
N ARG A 40 2.83 -3.58 -2.68
CA ARG A 40 3.02 -5.01 -2.93
C ARG A 40 4.04 -5.61 -1.95
N ASP A 41 5.10 -4.90 -1.66
CA ASP A 41 6.18 -5.30 -0.76
C ASP A 41 5.65 -5.44 0.67
N HIS A 42 4.84 -4.49 1.12
CA HIS A 42 4.19 -4.59 2.43
C HIS A 42 3.20 -5.75 2.51
N LEU A 43 2.35 -5.93 1.48
CA LEU A 43 1.42 -7.07 1.43
C LEU A 43 2.14 -8.42 1.42
N ALA A 44 3.35 -8.48 0.85
CA ALA A 44 4.18 -9.68 0.84
C ALA A 44 5.07 -9.83 2.08
N GLY A 45 5.22 -8.79 2.90
CA GLY A 45 6.19 -8.75 3.98
C GLY A 45 7.63 -8.81 3.47
N TYR A 46 7.95 -8.07 2.41
CA TYR A 46 9.30 -8.01 1.86
C TYR A 46 10.24 -7.23 2.78
N ASP A 47 11.28 -7.90 3.31
CA ASP A 47 12.29 -7.30 4.18
C ASP A 47 13.54 -6.91 3.40
N PRO A 48 13.80 -5.61 3.17
CA PRO A 48 14.96 -5.15 2.43
C PRO A 48 16.28 -5.26 3.22
N SER A 49 16.23 -5.58 4.51
CA SER A 49 17.42 -5.83 5.33
C SER A 49 18.00 -7.24 5.12
N GLU A 50 17.19 -8.17 4.64
CA GLU A 50 17.61 -9.51 4.27
C GLU A 50 18.30 -9.52 2.89
N PRO A 51 19.28 -10.40 2.68
CA PRO A 51 19.83 -10.64 1.34
C PRO A 51 18.74 -11.00 0.33
N ALA A 52 18.87 -10.54 -0.92
CA ALA A 52 17.85 -10.77 -1.95
C ALA A 52 17.59 -12.26 -2.27
N ASP A 53 18.53 -13.15 -1.96
CA ASP A 53 18.41 -14.60 -2.09
C ASP A 53 18.01 -15.31 -0.78
N SER A 54 17.73 -14.55 0.28
CA SER A 54 17.30 -15.09 1.57
C SER A 54 15.89 -15.66 1.47
N PRO A 55 15.65 -16.90 1.96
CA PRO A 55 14.31 -17.46 2.05
C PRO A 55 13.43 -16.71 3.07
N TYR A 56 14.00 -15.82 3.88
CA TYR A 56 13.31 -15.01 4.88
C TYR A 56 13.02 -13.58 4.41
N ALA A 57 13.43 -13.20 3.19
CA ALA A 57 13.19 -11.87 2.65
C ALA A 57 11.71 -11.57 2.37
N ILE A 58 10.81 -12.55 2.46
CA ILE A 58 9.36 -12.42 2.25
C ILE A 58 8.63 -13.07 3.43
N GLY A 59 7.50 -12.49 3.83
CA GLY A 59 6.70 -12.98 4.95
C GLY A 59 7.13 -12.43 6.32
N CYS A 60 7.85 -11.31 6.34
CA CYS A 60 8.13 -10.57 7.57
C CYS A 60 6.82 -9.96 8.10
N THR A 61 6.32 -10.48 9.23
CA THR A 61 5.03 -10.05 9.81
C THR A 61 5.06 -8.61 10.28
N ASP A 62 6.21 -8.13 10.76
CA ASP A 62 6.36 -6.74 11.21
C ASP A 62 6.09 -5.77 10.05
N ILE A 63 6.55 -6.09 8.83
CA ILE A 63 6.31 -5.30 7.62
C ILE A 63 4.87 -5.47 7.10
N MET A 64 4.28 -6.65 7.26
CA MET A 64 2.88 -6.88 6.91
C MET A 64 1.92 -6.12 7.83
N ASP A 65 2.27 -5.97 9.11
CA ASP A 65 1.48 -5.23 10.09
C ASP A 65 1.52 -3.70 9.84
N GLU A 66 2.47 -3.21 9.04
CA GLU A 66 2.57 -1.81 8.62
C GLU A 66 1.53 -1.44 7.54
N ILE A 67 0.84 -2.41 6.93
CA ILE A 67 -0.22 -2.15 5.95
C ILE A 67 -1.56 -2.75 6.38
N ARG A 68 -2.63 -1.96 6.24
CA ARG A 68 -4.00 -2.45 6.43
C ARG A 68 -4.93 -1.99 5.33
N GLU A 69 -5.89 -2.83 4.99
CA GLU A 69 -7.04 -2.43 4.17
C GLU A 69 -7.93 -1.47 4.96
N ILE A 70 -8.38 -0.41 4.28
CA ILE A 70 -9.26 0.59 4.86
C ILE A 70 -10.55 0.71 4.05
N SER A 71 -11.59 1.24 4.70
CA SER A 71 -12.85 1.50 4.01
C SER A 71 -12.73 2.65 3.01
N GLN A 72 -13.63 2.70 2.03
CA GLN A 72 -13.70 3.82 1.09
C GLN A 72 -13.98 5.15 1.80
N ASP A 73 -14.79 5.14 2.86
CA ASP A 73 -15.12 6.34 3.63
C ASP A 73 -13.88 6.86 4.38
N GLU A 74 -13.14 5.97 5.05
CA GLU A 74 -11.88 6.31 5.73
C GLU A 74 -10.84 6.85 4.74
N ALA A 75 -10.71 6.22 3.56
CA ALA A 75 -9.82 6.69 2.52
C ALA A 75 -10.20 8.11 2.06
N LYS A 76 -11.50 8.41 1.94
CA LYS A 76 -11.99 9.72 1.53
C LYS A 76 -11.67 10.80 2.57
N GLU A 77 -11.87 10.51 3.85
CA GLU A 77 -11.49 11.41 4.95
C GLU A 77 -9.99 11.75 4.90
N LEU A 78 -9.14 10.72 4.75
CA LEU A 78 -7.69 10.90 4.63
C LEU A 78 -7.26 11.69 3.38
N MET A 79 -7.99 11.55 2.26
CA MET A 79 -7.74 12.35 1.06
C MET A 79 -8.05 13.83 1.29
N GLU A 80 -9.14 14.14 2.01
CA GLU A 80 -9.53 15.51 2.33
C GLU A 80 -8.53 16.18 3.29
N GLU A 81 -7.92 15.42 4.21
CA GLU A 81 -6.86 15.91 5.10
C GLU A 81 -5.52 16.15 4.39
N LYS A 82 -5.25 15.43 3.30
CA LYS A 82 -3.96 15.43 2.56
C LYS A 82 -4.00 16.21 1.24
N ALA A 83 -5.14 16.81 0.89
CA ALA A 83 -5.34 17.64 -0.30
C ALA A 83 -4.89 19.10 -0.05
#